data_AF-A0A529IJW0-F1
#
_entry.id   AF-A0A529IJW0-F1
#
_cell.length_a   1.000
_cell.length_b   1.000
_cell.length_c   1.000
_cell.angle_alpha   90.00
_cell.angle_beta   90.00
_cell.angle_gamma   90.00
#
_symmetry.space_group_name_H-M   'P 1'
#
loop_
_entity.id
_entity.type
_entity.pdbx_description
1 polymer ?
#
loop_
_entity_poly.entity_id
_entity_poly.type
_entity_poly.pdbx_seq_one_letter_code
_entity_poly.pdbx_strand_id
1 'polypeptide(L)' 'MFDPREKIALFIDGANLYATSRALGFDIDYRKLLSSFQKRGYLLRAYYYT' A
#
# COMPACT_ATOMS: atom_id res chain seq x y z
N MET A 1 14.20 -11.58 17.63
CA MET A 1 15.21 -11.19 16.62
C MET A 1 14.72 -9.89 15.98
N PHE A 2 15.43 -8.78 16.17
CA PHE A 2 15.09 -7.53 15.50
C PHE A 2 15.44 -7.67 14.03
N ASP A 3 14.43 -7.61 13.15
CA ASP A 3 14.67 -7.50 11.73
C ASP A 3 15.34 -6.14 11.47
N PRO A 4 16.56 -6.09 10.89
CA PRO A 4 17.25 -4.84 10.62
C PRO A 4 16.61 -4.06 9.45
N ARG A 5 15.69 -4.67 8.69
CA ARG A 5 14.96 -3.98 7.63
C ARG A 5 14.06 -2.91 8.22
N GLU A 6 13.99 -1.78 7.53
CA GLU A 6 13.09 -0.69 7.88
C GLU A 6 11.65 -1.20 7.97
N LYS A 7 10.96 -0.81 9.05
CA LYS A 7 9.56 -1.18 9.29
C LYS A 7 8.65 -0.22 8.53
N ILE A 8 7.74 -0.77 7.75
CA ILE A 8 6.81 0.00 6.92
C ILE A 8 5.38 -0.25 7.41
N ALA A 9 4.59 0.82 7.54
CA ALA A 9 3.15 0.76 7.74
C ALA A 9 2.47 1.63 6.68
N LEU A 10 1.46 1.10 6.01
CA LEU A 10 0.71 1.81 4.97
C LEU A 10 -0.68 2.21 5.49
N PHE A 11 -1.06 3.45 5.23
CA PHE A 11 -2.37 4.00 5.54
C PHE A 11 -2.90 4.63 4.26
N ILE A 12 -3.95 4.02 3.71
CA ILE A 12 -4.48 4.36 2.39
C ILE A 12 -5.87 4.95 2.57
N ASP A 13 -6.04 6.19 2.11
CA ASP A 13 -7.35 6.80 1.91
C ASP A 13 -7.99 6.19 0.65
N GLY A 14 -8.91 5.26 0.87
CA GLY A 14 -9.52 4.48 -0.20
C GLY A 14 -10.48 5.29 -1.06
N ALA A 15 -11.26 6.21 -0.47
CA ALA A 15 -12.20 7.04 -1.20
C ALA A 15 -11.46 7.96 -2.20
N ASN A 16 -10.42 8.65 -1.74
CA ASN A 16 -9.64 9.54 -2.61
C ASN A 16 -8.82 8.76 -3.64
N LEU A 17 -8.25 7.61 -3.25
CA LEU A 17 -7.47 6.77 -4.16
C LEU A 17 -8.36 6.14 -5.25
N TYR A 18 -9.56 5.68 -4.89
CA TYR A 18 -10.54 5.16 -5.84
C TYR A 18 -11.03 6.24 -6.81
N ALA A 19 -11.38 7.43 -6.30
CA ALA A 19 -11.80 8.55 -7.15
C ALA A 19 -10.70 8.94 -8.16
N THR A 20 -9.44 8.98 -7.71
CA THR A 20 -8.29 9.34 -8.54
C THR A 20 -8.01 8.29 -9.62
N SER A 21 -7.99 7.01 -9.26
CA SER A 21 -7.74 5.91 -10.20
C SER A 21 -8.83 5.81 -11.27
N ARG A 22 -10.10 6.01 -10.88
CA ARG A 22 -11.23 6.13 -11.81
C ARG A 22 -11.08 7.32 -12.76
N ALA A 23 -10.69 8.49 -12.28
CA ALA A 23 -10.47 9.68 -13.11
C ALA A 23 -9.32 9.49 -14.12
N LEU A 24 -8.30 8.72 -13.75
CA LEU A 24 -7.14 8.40 -14.59
C LEU A 24 -7.34 7.14 -15.46
N GLY A 25 -8.48 6.46 -15.34
CA GLY A 25 -8.84 5.32 -16.21
C GLY A 25 -8.05 4.04 -15.94
N PHE A 26 -7.54 3.84 -14.72
CA PHE A 26 -6.86 2.60 -14.35
C PHE A 26 -7.39 2.02 -13.04
N ASP A 27 -7.25 0.71 -12.88
CA ASP A 27 -7.52 0.02 -11.63
C ASP A 27 -6.23 -0.23 -10.84
N ILE A 28 -6.35 -0.19 -9.51
CA ILE A 28 -5.19 -0.40 -8.63
C ILE A 28 -5.04 -1.88 -8.30
N ASP A 29 -3.89 -2.43 -8.68
CA ASP A 29 -3.46 -3.75 -8.23
C ASP A 29 -2.82 -3.66 -6.84
N TYR A 30 -3.65 -3.81 -5.80
CA TYR A 30 -3.19 -3.79 -4.42
C TYR A 30 -2.20 -4.91 -4.09
N ARG A 31 -2.23 -6.05 -4.80
CA ARG A 31 -1.25 -7.12 -4.58
C ARG A 31 0.14 -6.69 -5.03
N LYS A 32 0.24 -6.07 -6.21
CA LYS A 32 1.51 -5.48 -6.69
C LYS A 32 1.99 -4.35 -5.78
N LEU A 33 1.07 -3.51 -5.29
CA LEU A 33 1.40 -2.45 -4.34
C LEU A 33 2.05 -3.03 -3.07
N LEU A 34 1.39 -3.99 -2.41
CA LEU A 34 1.89 -4.62 -1.19
C LEU A 34 3.23 -5.32 -1.42
N SER A 35 3.38 -6.05 -2.53
CA SER A 35 4.64 -6.72 -2.89
C SER A 35 5.79 -5.72 -3.07
N SER A 36 5.52 -4.55 -3.67
CA SER A 36 6.53 -3.50 -3.84
C SER A 36 7.07 -2.99 -2.49
N PHE A 37 6.19 -2.80 -1.50
CA PHE A 37 6.62 -2.36 -0.16
C PHE A 37 7.31 -3.47 0.64
N GLN A 38 6.85 -4.72 0.54
CA GLN A 38 7.51 -5.87 1.16
C GLN A 38 8.93 -6.12 0.62
N LYS A 39 9.21 -5.75 -0.63
CA LYS A 39 10.57 -5.80 -1.21
C LYS A 39 11.50 -4.72 -0.66
N ARG A 40 10.96 -3.59 -0.18
CA ARG A 40 11.73 -2.45 0.34
C ARG A 40 12.02 -2.55 1.83
N GLY A 41 11.14 -3.19 2.59
CA GLY A 41 11.29 -3.32 4.03
C GLY A 41 10.29 -4.29 4.63
N TYR A 42 10.25 -4.35 5.96
CA TYR A 42 9.32 -5.20 6.67
C TYR A 42 7.95 -4.50 6.78
N LEU A 43 7.05 -4.82 5.86
CA LEU A 43 5.68 -4.32 5.87
C LEU A 43 4.91 -4.94 7.05
N LEU A 44 4.69 -4.16 8.10
CA LEU A 44 3.97 -4.59 9.30
C LEU A 44 2.47 -4.68 9.05
N ARG A 45 1.92 -3.63 8.45
CA ARG A 45 0.48 -3.38 8.32
C ARG A 45 0.20 -2.55 7.08
N ALA A 46 -0.95 -2.82 6.47
CA ALA A 46 -1.53 -1.97 5.45
C ALA A 46 -3.01 -1.81 5.78
N TYR A 47 -3.45 -0.58 5.96
CA TYR A 47 -4.83 -0.23 6.24
C TYR A 47 -5.42 0.53 5.07
N TYR A 48 -6.62 0.12 4.68
CA TYR A 48 -7.43 0.76 3.65
C TYR A 48 -8.68 1.33 4.31
N TYR A 49 -8.81 2.65 4.30
CA TYR A 49 -9.95 3.36 4.88
C TYR A 49 -10.98 3.60 3.77
N THR A 50 -12.23 3.23 4.03
CA THR A 50 -13.35 3.41 3.09
C THR A 50 -14.07 4.72 3.38
#